data_AF-A0A7K4CK64-F1
#
_entry.id   AF-A0A7K4CK64-F1
#
_cell.length_a   1.000
_cell.length_b   1.000
_cell.length_c   1.000
_cell.angle_alpha   90.00
_cell.angle_beta   90.00
_cell.angle_gamma   90.00
#
_symmetry.space_group_name_H-M   'P 1'
#
loop_
_entity.id
_entity.type
_entity.pdbx_description
1 polymer ?
#
loop_
_entity_poly.entity_id
_entity_poly.type
_entity_poly.pdbx_seq_one_letter_code
_entity_poly.pdbx_strand_id
1 'polypeptide(L)'
;MRWVTKYLLAIVATCTLMAFLNTALAMNDDISGLKKLVSGNEDKRMNPHDLAFFLATHNYNAVPKDSYVNVDLDGKIYKLIPNGERPGLCDIKY
;
A
#
# COMPACT_ATOMS: atom_id res chain seq x y z
N MET A 1 7.04 36.17 28.72
CA MET A 1 6.01 35.67 27.77
C MET A 1 6.57 35.36 26.36
N ARG A 2 7.34 36.23 25.69
CA ARG A 2 7.88 36.00 24.33
C ARG A 2 8.77 34.74 24.13
N TRP A 3 9.48 34.29 25.16
CA TRP A 3 10.34 33.10 25.09
C TRP A 3 9.53 31.80 25.11
N VAL A 4 8.50 31.74 25.96
CA VAL A 4 7.62 30.58 26.12
C VAL A 4 6.86 30.28 24.82
N THR A 5 6.41 31.31 24.12
CA THR A 5 5.76 31.17 22.80
C THR A 5 6.69 30.62 21.71
N LYS A 6 7.99 30.94 21.74
CA LYS A 6 8.97 30.40 20.78
C LYS A 6 9.25 28.91 21.04
N TYR A 7 9.37 28.53 22.32
CA TYR A 7 9.54 27.13 22.71
C TYR A 7 8.30 26.29 22.37
N LEU A 8 7.10 26.81 22.61
CA LEU A 8 5.84 26.15 22.22
C LEU A 8 5.75 25.96 20.71
N LEU A 9 6.09 26.98 19.91
CA LEU A 9 6.12 26.87 18.44
C LEU A 9 7.15 25.82 17.97
N ALA A 10 8.33 25.76 18.59
CA ALA A 10 9.35 24.78 18.25
C ALA A 10 8.90 23.34 18.57
N ILE A 11 8.22 23.12 19.71
CA ILE A 11 7.69 21.80 20.10
C ILE A 11 6.56 21.36 19.16
N VAL A 12 5.65 22.26 18.80
CA VAL A 12 4.57 21.94 17.84
C VAL A 12 5.16 21.59 16.48
N ALA A 13 6.18 22.31 16.02
CA ALA A 13 6.86 22.02 14.75
C ALA A 13 7.58 20.66 14.75
N THR A 14 8.22 20.25 15.86
CA THR A 14 8.87 18.94 15.94
C THR A 14 7.85 17.80 16.06
N CYS A 15 6.73 18.00 16.78
CA CYS A 15 5.65 17.01 16.84
C CYS A 15 4.98 16.78 15.49
N THR A 16 4.75 17.83 14.69
CA THR A 16 4.17 17.68 13.35
C THR A 16 5.13 16.96 12.40
N LEU A 17 6.42 17.29 12.43
CA LEU A 17 7.45 16.59 11.65
C LEU A 17 7.52 15.09 11.97
N MET A 18 7.46 14.71 13.25
CA MET A 18 7.45 13.30 13.65
C MET A 18 6.19 12.56 13.18
N ALA A 19 5.03 13.23 13.14
CA ALA A 19 3.79 12.62 12.64
C ALA A 19 3.88 12.27 11.14
N PHE A 20 4.45 13.15 10.31
CA PHE A 20 4.62 12.91 8.87
C PHE A 20 5.61 11.79 8.55
N LEU A 21 6.67 11.64 9.36
CA LEU A 21 7.65 10.56 9.20
C LEU A 21 7.02 9.18 9.46
N ASN A 22 6.17 9.07 10.48
CA ASN A 22 5.51 7.80 10.82
C ASN A 22 4.55 7.34 9.72
N THR A 23 3.78 8.25 9.12
CA THR A 23 2.85 7.91 8.01
C THR A 23 3.59 7.46 6.76
N ALA A 24 4.74 8.06 6.44
CA ALA A 24 5.52 7.67 5.26
C ALA A 24 6.18 6.28 5.40
N LEU A 25 6.61 5.93 6.63
CA LEU A 25 7.16 4.60 6.92
C LEU A 25 6.09 3.50 6.80
N ALA A 26 4.89 3.73 7.33
CA ALA A 26 3.77 2.78 7.21
C ALA A 26 3.39 2.50 5.74
N MET A 27 3.29 3.54 4.90
CA MET A 27 3.01 3.37 3.47
C MET A 27 4.10 2.56 2.73
N ASN A 28 5.37 2.72 3.14
CA ASN A 28 6.48 2.02 2.51
C ASN A 28 6.52 0.54 2.94
N ASP A 29 6.10 0.24 4.16
CA ASP A 29 5.90 -1.13 4.65
C ASP A 29 4.74 -1.81 3.92
N ASP A 30 3.63 -1.12 3.67
CA ASP A 30 2.47 -1.69 2.97
C ASP A 30 2.77 -2.04 1.50
N ILE A 31 3.44 -1.16 0.75
CA ILE A 31 3.78 -1.45 -0.65
C ILE A 31 4.89 -2.51 -0.77
N SER A 32 5.84 -2.54 0.17
CA SER A 32 6.91 -3.55 0.18
C SER A 32 6.36 -4.92 0.59
N GLY A 33 5.44 -4.96 1.55
CA GLY A 33 4.66 -6.13 1.94
C GLY A 33 3.85 -6.67 0.77
N LEU A 34 3.13 -5.80 0.05
CA LEU A 34 2.35 -6.19 -1.13
C LEU A 34 3.24 -6.78 -2.21
N LYS A 35 4.36 -6.13 -2.53
CA LYS A 35 5.35 -6.64 -3.51
C LYS A 35 5.88 -8.02 -3.12
N LYS A 36 6.20 -8.21 -1.84
CA LYS A 36 6.70 -9.50 -1.34
C LYS A 36 5.63 -10.58 -1.45
N LEU A 37 4.39 -10.26 -1.12
CA LEU A 37 3.25 -11.18 -1.21
C LEU A 37 3.02 -11.65 -2.66
N VAL A 38 2.97 -10.73 -3.62
CA VAL A 38 2.69 -11.08 -5.03
C VAL A 38 3.88 -11.71 -5.76
N SER A 39 5.11 -11.49 -5.25
CA SER A 39 6.32 -12.14 -5.79
C SER A 39 6.54 -13.55 -5.23
N GLY A 40 5.97 -13.87 -4.06
CA GLY A 40 6.15 -15.15 -3.38
C GLY A 40 5.19 -16.26 -3.84
N ASN A 41 4.15 -15.90 -4.60
CA ASN A 41 3.13 -16.83 -5.10
C ASN A 41 3.15 -16.89 -6.62
N GLU A 42 2.95 -18.09 -7.16
CA GLU A 42 2.76 -18.32 -8.58
C GLU A 42 1.42 -19.02 -8.81
N ASP A 43 0.53 -18.40 -9.59
CA ASP A 43 -0.71 -19.02 -10.03
C ASP A 43 -1.09 -18.51 -11.43
N LYS A 44 -0.99 -19.41 -12.41
CA LYS A 44 -1.29 -19.12 -13.82
C LYS A 44 -2.77 -18.93 -14.11
N ARG A 45 -3.63 -19.47 -13.25
CA ARG A 45 -5.09 -19.42 -13.40
C ARG A 45 -5.70 -18.28 -12.60
N MET A 46 -4.87 -17.49 -11.92
CA MET A 46 -5.27 -16.34 -11.14
C MET A 46 -6.06 -15.35 -12.01
N ASN A 47 -7.32 -15.14 -11.65
CA ASN A 47 -8.17 -14.13 -12.27
C ASN A 47 -8.34 -12.92 -11.32
N PRO A 48 -8.89 -11.79 -11.79
CA PRO A 48 -9.03 -10.60 -10.94
C PRO A 48 -9.88 -10.80 -9.68
N HIS A 49 -10.89 -11.67 -9.70
CA HIS A 49 -11.74 -11.93 -8.52
C HIS A 49 -10.98 -12.75 -7.48
N ASP A 50 -10.29 -13.80 -7.91
CA ASP A 50 -9.46 -14.64 -7.03
C ASP A 50 -8.31 -13.81 -6.43
N LEU A 51 -7.71 -12.93 -7.23
CA LEU A 51 -6.66 -12.03 -6.77
C LEU A 51 -7.19 -11.04 -5.72
N ALA A 52 -8.37 -10.45 -5.94
CA ALA A 52 -8.97 -9.55 -4.97
C ALA A 52 -9.30 -10.27 -3.66
N PHE A 53 -9.83 -11.50 -3.73
CA PHE A 53 -10.08 -12.33 -2.56
C PHE A 53 -8.78 -12.66 -1.82
N PHE A 54 -7.75 -13.10 -2.53
CA PHE A 54 -6.42 -13.39 -1.95
C PHE A 54 -5.81 -12.17 -1.26
N LEU A 55 -5.95 -10.97 -1.84
CA LEU A 55 -5.46 -9.74 -1.24
C LEU A 55 -6.28 -9.37 0.02
N ALA A 56 -7.60 -9.57 -0.02
CA ALA A 56 -8.48 -9.33 1.12
C ALA A 56 -8.15 -10.26 2.31
N THR A 57 -7.76 -11.53 2.08
CA THR A 57 -7.31 -12.42 3.17
C THR A 57 -6.00 -11.98 3.80
N HIS A 58 -5.23 -11.13 3.12
CA HIS A 58 -4.01 -10.49 3.63
C HIS A 58 -4.26 -9.04 4.09
N ASN A 59 -5.53 -8.67 4.34
CA ASN A 59 -5.95 -7.38 4.86
C ASN A 59 -5.71 -6.17 3.92
N TYR A 60 -5.59 -6.41 2.61
CA TYR A 60 -5.56 -5.33 1.62
C TYR A 60 -6.97 -4.97 1.15
N ASN A 61 -7.25 -3.68 1.02
CA ASN A 61 -8.50 -3.18 0.43
C ASN A 61 -8.46 -3.33 -1.09
N ALA A 62 -8.92 -4.49 -1.57
CA ALA A 62 -8.86 -4.89 -2.97
C ALA A 62 -10.26 -4.94 -3.62
N VAL A 63 -10.44 -4.21 -4.72
CA VAL A 63 -11.68 -4.17 -5.50
C VAL A 63 -11.43 -4.77 -6.88
N PRO A 64 -12.07 -5.91 -7.23
CA PRO A 64 -11.92 -6.50 -8.55
C PRO A 64 -12.59 -5.63 -9.62
N LYS A 65 -12.00 -5.64 -10.80
CA LYS A 65 -12.49 -5.10 -12.08
C LYS A 65 -12.35 -6.19 -13.14
N ASP A 66 -12.89 -5.94 -14.33
CA ASP A 66 -12.98 -6.97 -15.38
C ASP A 66 -11.63 -7.63 -15.73
N SER A 67 -10.52 -6.86 -15.71
CA SER A 67 -9.18 -7.36 -16.07
C SER A 67 -8.08 -7.09 -15.05
N TYR A 68 -8.42 -6.51 -13.89
CA TYR A 68 -7.44 -6.08 -12.89
C TYR A 68 -8.09 -5.90 -11.52
N VAL A 69 -7.28 -5.66 -10.50
CA VAL A 69 -7.71 -5.35 -9.14
C VAL A 69 -7.19 -3.97 -8.77
N ASN A 70 -8.05 -3.13 -8.20
CA ASN A 70 -7.61 -1.90 -7.55
C ASN A 70 -7.30 -2.19 -6.09
N VAL A 71 -6.13 -1.80 -5.62
CA VAL A 71 -5.76 -1.86 -4.21
C VAL A 71 -5.57 -0.43 -3.70
N ASP A 72 -6.31 -0.06 -2.68
CA ASP A 72 -6.13 1.22 -1.99
C ASP A 72 -5.11 1.05 -0.86
N LEU A 73 -3.99 1.77 -0.96
CA LEU A 73 -3.00 1.90 0.10
C LEU A 73 -2.95 3.36 0.53
N ASP A 74 -3.58 3.66 1.67
CA ASP A 74 -3.63 5.01 2.27
C ASP A 74 -4.06 6.12 1.30
N GLY A 75 -5.10 5.87 0.50
CA GLY A 75 -5.66 6.82 -0.46
C GLY A 75 -4.98 6.81 -1.83
N LYS A 76 -3.96 5.96 -2.03
CA LYS A 76 -3.34 5.73 -3.34
C LYS A 76 -3.80 4.41 -3.93
N ILE A 77 -4.43 4.50 -5.10
CA ILE A 77 -4.94 3.34 -5.82
C ILE A 77 -3.84 2.74 -6.70
N TYR A 78 -3.54 1.47 -6.48
CA TYR A 78 -2.63 0.66 -7.29
C TYR A 78 -3.43 -0.33 -8.14
N LYS A 79 -3.00 -0.51 -9.39
CA LYS A 79 -3.62 -1.42 -10.34
C LYS A 79 -2.84 -2.72 -10.42
N LEU A 80 -3.43 -3.81 -9.96
CA LEU A 80 -2.82 -5.15 -9.98
C LEU A 80 -3.41 -5.98 -11.12
N ILE A 81 -2.55 -6.50 -12.00
CA ILE A 81 -2.96 -7.25 -13.20
C ILE A 81 -2.44 -8.68 -13.08
N PRO A 82 -3.30 -9.71 -13.01
CA PRO A 82 -2.85 -11.10 -12.96
C PRO A 82 -1.90 -11.43 -14.12
N ASN A 83 -0.83 -12.17 -13.82
CA ASN A 83 0.25 -12.39 -14.78
C ASN A 83 -0.02 -13.54 -15.77
N GLY A 84 -0.91 -14.47 -15.42
CA GLY A 84 -1.23 -15.64 -16.24
C GLY A 84 0.02 -16.51 -16.43
N GLU A 85 0.44 -16.71 -17.67
CA GLU A 85 1.65 -17.50 -17.99
C GLU A 85 2.98 -16.82 -17.61
N ARG A 86 2.95 -15.52 -17.27
CA ARG A 86 4.17 -14.79 -16.87
C ARG A 86 4.52 -15.09 -15.40
N PRO A 87 5.80 -15.03 -15.00
CA PRO A 87 6.22 -15.27 -13.62
C PRO A 87 5.58 -14.31 -12.61
N GLY A 88 5.41 -14.80 -11.37
CA GLY A 88 4.77 -14.05 -10.28
C GLY A 88 3.24 -14.01 -10.37
N LEU A 89 2.58 -13.57 -9.30
CA LEU A 89 1.12 -13.60 -9.21
C LEU A 89 0.45 -12.54 -10.10
N CYS A 90 0.97 -11.31 -10.03
CA CYS A 90 0.45 -10.16 -10.75
C CYS A 90 1.49 -9.05 -10.88
N ASP A 91 1.33 -8.20 -11.88
CA ASP A 91 2.06 -6.95 -11.99
C ASP A 91 1.36 -5.83 -11.24
N ILE A 92 2.14 -4.97 -10.59
CA ILE A 92 1.65 -3.75 -9.94
C ILE A 92 1.93 -2.54 -10.84
N LYS A 93 0.88 -1.82 -11.21
CA LYS A 93 0.93 -0.55 -11.96
C LYS A 93 0.36 0.60 -11.13
N TYR A 94 0.82 1.80 -11.41
CA TYR A 94 0.42 3.07 -10.76
C TYR A 94 -0.42 3.93 -11.70
#